data_AF-A0A1H8F0S3-F1
#
_entry.id   AF-A0A1H8F0S3-F1
#
_cell.length_a   1.000
_cell.length_b   1.000
_cell.length_c   1.000
_cell.angle_alpha   90.00
_cell.angle_beta   90.00
_cell.angle_gamma   90.00
#
_symmetry.space_group_name_H-M   'P 1'
#
loop_
_entity.id
_entity.type
_entity.pdbx_description
1 polymer ?
#
loop_
_entity_poly.entity_id
_entity_poly.type
_entity_poly.pdbx_seq_one_letter_code
_entity_poly.pdbx_strand_id
1 'polypeptide(L)'
;MSLLPESASFEELVQDYFLAVRGAGLMLSALDTELLNSWARLGVPFQVVARGIARSAEKALWDARPGEPVLRNLRACRRQVDAEIKKYLARSAGAGQTESERRSPTWEETRHARLRATLERISEQWPTLAPTVEELQGRVLATVPEEPSQFDAQETRVFLALLRALPFAQRMPLWRAARLEGADAQAMSPRSRRLSRRFRVLVQVRRHLGAVDT
;
A
#
# COMPACT_ATOMS: atom_id res chain seq x y z
N MET A 1 -12.06 -11.47 8.17
CA MET A 1 -11.34 -11.39 6.88
C MET A 1 -10.94 -9.94 6.72
N SER A 2 -9.65 -9.66 6.53
CA SER A 2 -9.18 -8.30 6.28
C SER A 2 -9.82 -7.80 4.99
N LEU A 3 -10.38 -6.58 5.02
CA LEU A 3 -10.96 -5.92 3.84
C LEU A 3 -9.90 -5.17 3.03
N LEU A 4 -8.64 -5.30 3.42
CA LEU A 4 -7.54 -4.67 2.73
C LEU A 4 -7.22 -5.42 1.42
N PRO A 5 -6.84 -4.68 0.35
CA PRO A 5 -6.39 -5.30 -0.89
C PRO A 5 -5.15 -6.17 -0.64
N GLU A 6 -4.87 -7.15 -1.52
CA GLU A 6 -3.64 -7.96 -1.42
C GLU A 6 -2.37 -7.09 -1.53
N SER A 7 -2.53 -5.85 -2.02
CA SER A 7 -1.52 -4.80 -2.08
C SER A 7 -1.29 -4.02 -0.78
N ALA A 8 -1.90 -4.39 0.35
CA ALA A 8 -1.75 -3.62 1.59
C ALA A 8 -0.30 -3.58 2.12
N SER A 9 0.09 -2.45 2.70
CA SER A 9 1.40 -2.26 3.33
C SER A 9 1.53 -3.09 4.61
N PHE A 10 2.76 -3.32 5.07
CA PHE A 10 2.98 -3.96 6.36
C PHE A 10 2.29 -3.16 7.49
N GLU A 11 2.41 -1.84 7.46
CA GLU A 11 1.78 -0.94 8.41
C GLU A 11 0.26 -1.00 8.34
N GLU A 12 -0.31 -1.02 7.14
CA GLU A 12 -1.76 -1.16 6.91
C GLU A 12 -2.27 -2.50 7.43
N LEU A 13 -1.56 -3.59 7.12
CA LEU A 13 -1.89 -4.94 7.60
C LEU A 13 -1.83 -5.02 9.13
N VAL A 14 -0.78 -4.46 9.75
CA VAL A 14 -0.66 -4.43 11.21
C VAL A 14 -1.72 -3.52 11.84
N GLN A 15 -2.01 -2.36 11.24
CA GLN A 15 -3.04 -1.44 11.72
C GLN A 15 -4.43 -2.09 11.64
N ASP A 16 -4.81 -2.63 10.49
CA ASP A 16 -6.11 -3.31 10.30
C ASP A 16 -6.23 -4.50 11.24
N TYR A 17 -5.20 -5.33 11.32
CA TYR A 17 -5.19 -6.46 12.25
C TYR A 17 -5.31 -6.00 13.71
N PHE A 18 -4.57 -4.97 14.12
CA PHE A 18 -4.64 -4.44 15.49
C PHE A 18 -6.03 -3.87 15.80
N LEU A 19 -6.62 -3.09 14.89
CA LEU A 19 -7.94 -2.51 15.07
C LEU A 19 -9.03 -3.60 15.11
N ALA A 20 -8.92 -4.63 14.27
CA ALA A 20 -9.80 -5.78 14.28
C ALA A 20 -9.73 -6.55 15.60
N VAL A 21 -8.52 -6.80 16.13
CA VAL A 21 -8.31 -7.49 17.40
C VAL A 21 -8.75 -6.63 18.60
N ARG A 22 -8.53 -5.32 18.54
CA ARG A 22 -8.92 -4.37 19.58
C ARG A 22 -10.44 -4.18 19.66
N GLY A 23 -11.13 -4.27 18.52
CA GLY A 23 -12.57 -4.04 18.41
C GLY A 23 -13.00 -2.58 18.60
N ALA A 24 -12.05 -1.63 18.60
CA ALA A 24 -12.33 -0.20 18.82
C ALA A 24 -11.25 0.71 18.23
N GLY A 25 -11.66 1.91 17.80
CA GLY A 25 -10.79 2.94 17.23
C GLY A 25 -10.78 2.93 15.70
N LEU A 26 -10.43 4.08 15.11
CA LEU A 26 -10.38 4.25 13.66
C LEU A 26 -8.94 4.22 13.12
N MET A 27 -7.96 4.64 13.91
CA MET A 27 -6.56 4.80 13.50
C MET A 27 -5.60 4.60 14.69
N LEU A 28 -4.33 4.33 14.39
CA LEU A 28 -3.25 4.31 15.39
C LEU A 28 -2.89 5.74 15.86
N SER A 29 -2.40 5.85 17.09
CA SER A 29 -1.80 7.11 17.56
C SER A 29 -0.45 7.34 16.87
N ALA A 30 -0.01 8.59 16.72
CA ALA A 30 1.31 8.90 16.12
C ALA A 30 2.47 8.15 16.81
N LEU A 31 2.34 8.01 18.12
CA LEU A 31 3.25 7.30 19.01
C LEU A 31 3.24 5.77 18.83
N ASP A 32 2.14 5.20 18.35
CA ASP A 32 2.04 3.80 17.94
C ASP A 32 2.54 3.63 16.49
N THR A 33 2.34 4.62 15.62
CA THR A 33 2.88 4.64 14.25
C THR A 33 4.41 4.63 14.25
N GLU A 34 5.06 5.38 15.14
CA GLU A 34 6.53 5.34 15.29
C GLU A 34 7.04 3.94 15.69
N LEU A 35 6.34 3.28 16.61
CA LEU A 35 6.66 1.92 17.04
C LEU A 35 6.48 0.93 15.88
N LEU A 36 5.38 1.05 15.15
CA LEU A 36 5.11 0.25 13.96
C LEU A 36 6.22 0.40 12.90
N ASN A 37 6.62 1.64 12.62
CA ASN A 37 7.72 1.94 11.69
C ASN A 37 9.06 1.36 12.17
N SER A 38 9.27 1.23 13.48
CA SER A 38 10.47 0.58 14.02
C SER A 38 10.47 -0.93 13.74
N TRP A 39 9.31 -1.60 13.79
CA TRP A 39 9.20 -3.01 13.43
C TRP A 39 9.28 -3.24 11.92
N ALA A 40 8.68 -2.34 11.14
CA ALA A 40 8.76 -2.39 9.68
C ALA A 40 10.22 -2.34 9.20
N ARG A 41 11.04 -1.46 9.80
CA ARG A 41 12.49 -1.35 9.51
C ARG A 41 13.30 -2.60 9.82
N LEU A 42 12.80 -3.50 10.67
CA LEU A 42 13.45 -4.79 10.94
C LEU A 42 13.20 -5.82 9.82
N GLY A 43 12.35 -5.50 8.84
CA GLY A 43 12.09 -6.36 7.69
C GLY A 43 11.43 -7.70 8.04
N VAL A 44 10.77 -7.78 9.20
CA VAL A 44 10.11 -9.01 9.65
C VAL A 44 8.77 -9.22 8.95
N PRO A 45 8.37 -10.47 8.66
CA PRO A 45 7.06 -10.75 8.07
C PRO A 45 5.91 -10.29 8.97
N PHE A 46 4.81 -9.80 8.37
CA PHE A 46 3.58 -9.41 9.06
C PHE A 46 3.10 -10.46 10.08
N GLN A 47 3.17 -11.74 9.70
CA GLN A 47 2.72 -12.86 10.54
C GLN A 47 3.47 -12.94 11.87
N VAL A 48 4.73 -12.47 11.93
CA VAL A 48 5.51 -12.41 13.17
C VAL A 48 4.89 -11.40 14.13
N VAL A 49 4.56 -10.21 13.64
CA VAL A 49 3.94 -9.13 14.44
C VAL A 49 2.50 -9.48 14.81
N ALA A 50 1.72 -10.02 13.86
CA ALA A 50 0.34 -10.47 14.11
C ALA A 50 0.26 -11.52 15.23
N ARG A 51 1.19 -12.49 15.27
CA ARG A 51 1.29 -13.45 16.39
C ARG A 51 1.59 -12.78 17.72
N GLY A 52 2.45 -11.77 17.75
CA GLY A 52 2.74 -11.00 18.95
C GLY A 52 1.51 -10.26 19.46
N ILE A 53 0.76 -9.61 18.56
CA ILE A 53 -0.50 -8.91 18.88
C ILE A 53 -1.56 -9.88 19.39
N ALA A 54 -1.73 -11.04 18.73
CA ALA A 54 -2.68 -12.08 19.16
C ALA A 54 -2.39 -12.55 20.59
N ARG A 55 -1.12 -12.87 20.90
CA ARG A 55 -0.70 -13.26 22.26
C ARG A 55 -0.94 -12.17 23.30
N SER A 56 -0.78 -10.91 22.92
CA SER A 56 -1.09 -9.79 23.81
C SER A 56 -2.59 -9.66 24.05
N ALA A 57 -3.43 -9.86 23.03
CA ALA A 57 -4.87 -9.84 23.17
C ALA A 57 -5.39 -11.00 24.03
N GLU A 58 -4.89 -12.22 23.80
CA GLU A 58 -5.21 -13.39 24.64
C GLU A 58 -4.90 -13.14 26.12
N LYS A 59 -3.78 -12.50 26.42
CA LYS A 59 -3.44 -12.14 27.81
C LYS A 59 -4.36 -11.07 28.36
N ALA A 60 -4.60 -10.02 27.59
CA ALA A 60 -5.44 -8.92 28.03
C ALA A 60 -6.92 -9.30 28.17
N LEU A 61 -7.37 -10.35 27.46
CA LEU A 61 -8.73 -10.87 27.57
C LEU A 61 -9.06 -11.37 28.98
N TRP A 62 -8.08 -11.91 29.70
CA TRP A 62 -8.25 -12.35 31.10
C TRP A 62 -8.43 -11.18 32.06
N ASP A 63 -7.88 -10.02 31.73
CA ASP A 63 -7.93 -8.80 32.55
C ASP A 63 -9.02 -7.81 32.08
N ALA A 64 -9.67 -8.09 30.95
CA ALA A 64 -10.61 -7.19 30.31
C ALA A 64 -11.95 -7.14 31.07
N ARG A 65 -12.41 -5.92 31.35
CA ARG A 65 -13.74 -5.67 31.93
C ARG A 65 -14.82 -5.71 30.84
N PRO A 66 -16.05 -6.12 31.16
CA PRO A 66 -17.15 -6.07 30.21
C PRO A 66 -17.32 -4.66 29.62
N GLY A 67 -17.28 -4.55 28.29
CA GLY A 67 -17.46 -3.28 27.56
C GLY A 67 -16.18 -2.47 27.31
N GLU A 68 -15.02 -2.89 27.82
CA GLU A 68 -13.74 -2.26 27.50
C GLU A 68 -13.05 -2.95 26.31
N PRO A 69 -12.33 -2.21 25.44
CA PRO A 69 -11.52 -2.82 24.38
C PRO A 69 -10.46 -3.75 24.95
N VAL A 70 -10.28 -4.93 24.34
CA VAL A 70 -9.31 -5.95 24.78
C VAL A 70 -7.89 -5.38 24.81
N LEU A 71 -7.54 -4.50 23.86
CA LEU A 71 -6.24 -3.84 23.80
C LEU A 71 -6.39 -2.32 23.92
N ARG A 72 -5.51 -1.68 24.70
CA ARG A 72 -5.51 -0.21 24.86
C ARG A 72 -4.83 0.52 23.72
N ASN A 73 -3.64 0.08 23.32
CA ASN A 73 -2.81 0.67 22.26
C ASN A 73 -1.80 -0.35 21.74
N LEU A 74 -1.13 -0.04 20.63
CA LEU A 74 -0.18 -0.95 20.00
C LEU A 74 1.06 -1.16 20.87
N ARG A 75 1.48 -0.13 21.61
CA ARG A 75 2.57 -0.23 22.61
C ARG A 75 2.35 -1.30 23.68
N ALA A 76 1.11 -1.55 24.10
CA ALA A 76 0.81 -2.65 25.02
C ALA A 76 1.20 -4.02 24.45
N CYS A 77 1.27 -4.14 23.12
CA CYS A 77 1.69 -5.36 22.43
C CYS A 77 3.21 -5.51 22.33
N ARG A 78 3.97 -4.43 22.59
CA ARG A 78 5.40 -4.35 22.28
C ARG A 78 6.21 -5.53 22.81
N ARG A 79 6.01 -5.88 24.08
CA ARG A 79 6.76 -6.97 24.72
C ARG A 79 6.55 -8.32 24.02
N GLN A 80 5.32 -8.64 23.60
CA GLN A 80 5.04 -9.91 22.92
C GLN A 80 5.51 -9.88 21.47
N VAL A 81 5.35 -8.75 20.78
CA VAL A 81 5.83 -8.55 19.41
C VAL A 81 7.36 -8.66 19.34
N ASP A 82 8.08 -7.93 20.20
CA ASP A 82 9.55 -7.96 20.25
C ASP A 82 10.06 -9.38 20.58
N ALA A 83 9.33 -10.15 21.40
CA ALA A 83 9.68 -11.54 21.70
C ALA A 83 9.51 -12.46 20.47
N GLU A 84 8.44 -12.31 19.69
CA GLU A 84 8.25 -13.06 18.45
C GLU A 84 9.26 -12.67 17.37
N ILE A 85 9.60 -11.38 17.27
CA ILE A 85 10.68 -10.87 16.41
C ILE A 85 12.01 -11.50 16.80
N LYS A 86 12.36 -11.51 18.09
CA LYS A 86 13.60 -12.12 18.57
C LYS A 86 13.67 -13.62 18.24
N LYS A 87 12.56 -14.36 18.42
CA LYS A 87 12.47 -15.78 18.03
C LYS A 87 12.66 -15.98 16.54
N TYR A 88 12.04 -15.12 15.72
CA TYR A 88 12.19 -15.17 14.26
C TYR A 88 13.65 -14.96 13.87
N LEU A 89 14.28 -13.89 14.34
CA LEU A 89 15.68 -13.57 14.05
C LEU A 89 16.64 -14.68 14.52
N ALA A 90 16.42 -15.26 15.71
CA ALA A 90 17.24 -16.35 16.22
C ALA A 90 17.13 -17.62 15.38
N ARG A 91 15.94 -17.94 14.83
CA ARG A 91 15.75 -19.07 13.91
C ARG A 91 16.37 -18.79 12.54
N SER A 92 16.27 -17.56 12.05
CA SER A 92 16.89 -17.14 10.80
C SER A 92 18.42 -17.15 10.86
N ALA A 93 19.02 -16.85 12.02
CA ALA A 93 20.47 -16.89 12.22
C ALA A 93 21.07 -18.30 12.27
N GLY A 94 20.27 -19.33 12.59
CA GLY A 94 20.69 -20.74 12.62
C GLY A 94 20.51 -21.49 11.30
N ALA A 95 19.80 -20.90 10.33
CA ALA A 95 19.71 -21.42 8.97
C ALA A 95 20.95 -20.96 8.20
N GLY A 96 21.91 -21.87 8.02
CA GLY A 96 23.23 -21.61 7.47
C GLY A 96 23.23 -20.79 6.17
N GLN A 97 24.26 -19.96 6.06
CA GLN A 97 24.72 -19.22 4.89
C GLN A 97 24.58 -20.03 3.59
N THR A 98 23.51 -19.86 2.82
CA THR A 98 23.52 -19.91 1.34
C THR A 98 22.22 -19.32 0.77
N GLU A 99 21.95 -18.05 1.03
CA GLU A 99 21.31 -17.20 0.01
C GLU A 99 21.62 -15.77 0.40
N SER A 100 22.20 -15.02 -0.54
CA SER A 100 22.55 -13.61 -0.42
C SER A 100 21.54 -12.85 0.44
N GLU A 101 22.04 -12.01 1.35
CA GLU A 101 21.31 -11.06 2.18
C GLU A 101 20.19 -10.35 1.39
N ARG A 102 19.02 -11.00 1.26
CA ARG A 102 17.81 -10.36 0.76
C ARG A 102 17.31 -9.52 1.91
N ARG A 103 17.89 -8.32 2.04
CA ARG A 103 17.26 -7.20 2.77
C ARG A 103 15.79 -7.21 2.35
N SER A 104 14.88 -7.41 3.30
CA SER A 104 13.45 -7.31 2.99
C SER A 104 13.22 -5.94 2.36
N PRO A 105 12.63 -5.88 1.15
CA PRO A 105 12.50 -4.62 0.44
C PRO A 105 11.72 -3.62 1.29
N THR A 106 12.14 -2.36 1.27
CA THR A 106 11.40 -1.30 1.95
C THR A 106 10.00 -1.15 1.36
N TRP A 107 9.12 -0.43 2.05
CA TRP A 107 7.78 -0.13 1.53
C TRP A 107 7.86 0.57 0.17
N GLU A 108 8.78 1.52 0.04
CA GLU A 108 9.03 2.28 -1.16
C GLU A 108 9.49 1.36 -2.30
N GLU A 109 10.43 0.45 -2.02
CA GLU A 109 10.92 -0.55 -2.97
C GLU A 109 9.82 -1.52 -3.39
N THR A 110 8.99 -1.97 -2.45
CA THR A 110 7.87 -2.89 -2.73
C THR A 110 6.79 -2.23 -3.57
N ARG A 111 6.38 -1.00 -3.24
CA ARG A 111 5.40 -0.22 -4.01
C ARG A 111 5.93 0.08 -5.41
N HIS A 112 7.21 0.45 -5.52
CA HIS A 112 7.88 0.69 -6.79
C HIS A 112 7.93 -0.58 -7.66
N ALA A 113 8.32 -1.72 -7.08
CA ALA A 113 8.35 -3.00 -7.78
C ALA A 113 6.96 -3.43 -8.28
N ARG A 114 5.90 -3.23 -7.49
CA ARG A 114 4.52 -3.49 -7.92
C ARG A 114 4.09 -2.63 -9.11
N LEU A 115 4.46 -1.35 -9.11
CA LEU A 115 4.19 -0.47 -10.26
C LEU A 115 4.93 -0.96 -11.51
N ARG A 116 6.20 -1.38 -11.38
CA ARG A 116 6.96 -1.98 -12.49
C ARG A 116 6.29 -3.25 -13.03
N ALA A 117 5.92 -4.18 -12.15
CA ALA A 117 5.24 -5.43 -12.53
C ALA A 117 3.87 -5.17 -13.18
N THR A 118 3.17 -4.13 -12.73
CA THR A 118 1.90 -3.71 -13.35
C THR A 118 2.14 -3.19 -14.77
N LEU A 119 3.20 -2.39 -14.98
CA LEU A 119 3.55 -1.90 -16.31
C LEU A 119 3.99 -3.01 -17.26
N GLU A 120 4.74 -3.99 -16.76
CA GLU A 120 5.13 -5.18 -17.51
C GLU A 120 3.88 -5.94 -17.99
N ARG A 121 2.95 -6.24 -17.08
CA ARG A 121 1.65 -6.87 -17.43
C ARG A 121 0.86 -6.04 -18.45
N ILE A 122 0.85 -4.72 -18.32
CA ILE A 122 0.20 -3.83 -19.30
C ILE A 122 0.87 -3.96 -20.66
N SER A 123 2.21 -4.02 -20.74
CA SER A 123 2.93 -4.16 -22.01
C SER A 123 2.67 -5.51 -22.69
N GLU A 124 2.49 -6.58 -21.91
CA GLU A 124 2.11 -7.90 -22.41
C GLU A 124 0.68 -7.90 -22.97
N GLN A 125 -0.26 -7.31 -22.23
CA GLN A 125 -1.67 -7.23 -22.63
C GLN A 125 -1.92 -6.24 -23.77
N TRP A 126 -1.11 -5.18 -23.85
CA TRP A 126 -1.23 -4.09 -24.82
C TRP A 126 0.10 -3.86 -25.53
N PRO A 127 0.45 -4.68 -26.55
CA PRO A 127 1.73 -4.57 -27.25
C PRO A 127 1.99 -3.19 -27.87
N THR A 128 0.93 -2.44 -28.21
CA THR A 128 1.03 -1.07 -28.70
C THR A 128 1.57 -0.08 -27.67
N LEU A 129 1.45 -0.39 -26.37
CA LEU A 129 1.95 0.44 -25.26
C LEU A 129 3.35 0.02 -24.80
N ALA A 130 3.88 -1.13 -25.24
CA ALA A 130 5.19 -1.64 -24.88
C ALA A 130 6.34 -0.60 -25.03
N PRO A 131 6.48 0.14 -26.15
CA PRO A 131 7.55 1.13 -26.27
C PRO A 131 7.41 2.28 -25.26
N THR A 132 6.17 2.69 -24.95
CA THR A 132 5.93 3.72 -23.93
C THR A 132 6.22 3.19 -22.53
N VAL A 133 5.88 1.94 -22.24
CA VAL A 133 6.20 1.29 -20.96
C VAL A 133 7.72 1.22 -20.76
N GLU A 134 8.46 0.80 -21.77
CA GLU A 134 9.93 0.72 -21.71
C GLU A 134 10.55 2.10 -21.43
N GLU A 135 10.09 3.14 -22.14
CA GLU A 135 10.55 4.52 -21.89
C GLU A 135 10.22 4.97 -20.45
N LEU A 136 9.01 4.68 -19.97
CA LEU A 136 8.60 5.04 -18.61
C LEU A 136 9.41 4.30 -17.55
N GLN A 137 9.72 3.02 -17.76
CA GLN A 137 10.59 2.27 -16.86
C GLN A 137 12.00 2.87 -16.81
N GLY A 138 12.57 3.23 -17.97
CA GLY A 138 13.91 3.80 -18.06
C GLY A 138 14.03 5.25 -17.57
N ARG A 139 12.96 6.05 -17.62
CA ARG A 139 13.02 7.49 -17.28
C ARG A 139 12.30 7.83 -15.98
N VAL A 140 11.08 7.33 -15.81
CA VAL A 140 10.19 7.72 -14.70
C VAL A 140 10.38 6.78 -13.52
N LEU A 141 10.61 5.49 -13.75
CA LEU A 141 10.86 4.48 -12.72
C LEU A 141 12.34 4.11 -12.59
N ALA A 142 13.24 5.00 -13.02
CA ALA A 142 14.69 4.79 -12.88
C ALA A 142 15.13 4.77 -11.41
N THR A 143 14.41 5.51 -10.55
CA THR A 143 14.69 5.63 -9.12
C THR A 143 13.46 5.29 -8.30
N VAL A 144 13.71 4.70 -7.13
CA VAL A 144 12.69 4.49 -6.09
C VAL A 144 12.49 5.82 -5.38
N PRO A 145 11.27 6.40 -5.38
CA PRO A 145 10.99 7.61 -4.60
C PRO A 145 11.16 7.38 -3.10
N GLU A 146 11.59 8.40 -2.36
CA GLU A 146 11.77 8.30 -0.89
C GLU A 146 10.55 8.81 -0.11
N GLU A 147 9.73 9.65 -0.74
CA GLU A 147 8.57 10.27 -0.10
C GLU A 147 7.25 9.80 -0.73
N PRO A 148 6.16 9.64 0.07
CA PRO A 148 4.84 9.27 -0.45
C PRO A 148 4.32 10.21 -1.54
N SER A 149 4.56 11.51 -1.42
CA SER A 149 4.09 12.51 -2.40
C SER A 149 4.76 12.34 -3.77
N GLN A 150 6.01 11.86 -3.78
CA GLN A 150 6.78 11.59 -4.99
C GLN A 150 6.28 10.33 -5.68
N PHE A 151 5.88 9.31 -4.92
CA PHE A 151 5.20 8.13 -5.47
C PHE A 151 3.91 8.49 -6.19
N ASP A 152 3.02 9.25 -5.53
CA ASP A 152 1.74 9.64 -6.13
C ASP A 152 1.96 10.47 -7.42
N ALA A 153 2.99 11.32 -7.43
CA ALA A 153 3.39 12.06 -8.61
C ALA A 153 3.95 11.14 -9.72
N GLN A 154 4.82 10.18 -9.39
CA GLN A 154 5.39 9.20 -10.32
C GLN A 154 4.30 8.35 -10.97
N GLU A 155 3.45 7.75 -10.16
CA GLU A 155 2.32 6.92 -10.58
C GLU A 155 1.34 7.71 -11.46
N THR A 156 1.03 8.95 -11.08
CA THR A 156 0.18 9.80 -11.91
C THR A 156 0.82 10.10 -13.27
N ARG A 157 2.13 10.39 -13.31
CA ARG A 157 2.84 10.67 -14.58
C ARG A 157 2.79 9.46 -15.50
N VAL A 158 3.01 8.27 -14.96
CA VAL A 158 2.96 6.99 -15.68
C VAL A 158 1.60 6.79 -16.34
N PHE A 159 0.51 6.81 -15.56
CA PHE A 159 -0.82 6.53 -16.12
C PHE A 159 -1.33 7.64 -17.06
N LEU A 160 -0.94 8.90 -16.85
CA LEU A 160 -1.24 9.96 -17.83
C LEU A 160 -0.45 9.82 -19.12
N ALA A 161 0.79 9.31 -19.07
CA ALA A 161 1.57 9.01 -20.27
C ALA A 161 0.95 7.84 -21.05
N LEU A 162 0.57 6.75 -20.37
CA LEU A 162 -0.14 5.63 -21.00
C LEU A 162 -1.47 6.08 -21.63
N LEU A 163 -2.26 6.91 -20.94
CA LEU A 163 -3.47 7.50 -21.51
C LEU A 163 -3.20 8.30 -22.80
N ARG A 164 -2.05 8.98 -22.89
CA ARG A 164 -1.69 9.72 -24.10
C ARG A 164 -1.29 8.81 -25.25
N ALA A 165 -0.64 7.68 -24.94
CA ALA A 165 -0.21 6.68 -25.91
C ALA A 165 -1.38 5.84 -26.46
N LEU A 166 -2.50 5.75 -25.74
CA LEU A 166 -3.71 5.09 -26.25
C LEU A 166 -4.25 5.76 -27.53
N PRO A 167 -4.77 4.98 -28.49
CA PRO A 167 -5.47 5.49 -29.66
C PRO A 167 -6.59 6.45 -29.27
N PHE A 168 -6.83 7.49 -30.08
CA PHE A 168 -7.83 8.52 -29.80
C PHE A 168 -9.23 7.93 -29.51
N ALA A 169 -9.63 6.90 -30.26
CA ALA A 169 -10.90 6.21 -30.10
C ALA A 169 -11.07 5.55 -28.72
N GLN A 170 -9.99 5.07 -28.11
CA GLN A 170 -9.98 4.46 -26.78
C GLN A 170 -9.84 5.50 -25.67
N ARG A 171 -9.06 6.56 -25.92
CA ARG A 171 -8.84 7.67 -24.99
C ARG A 171 -10.10 8.49 -24.71
N MET A 172 -10.91 8.76 -25.73
CA MET A 172 -12.06 9.66 -25.61
C MET A 172 -13.15 9.17 -24.65
N PRO A 173 -13.57 7.89 -24.67
CA PRO A 173 -14.49 7.33 -23.68
C PRO A 173 -14.01 7.53 -22.23
N LEU A 174 -12.71 7.32 -21.95
CA LEU A 174 -12.15 7.47 -20.60
C LEU A 174 -12.27 8.92 -20.10
N TRP A 175 -11.99 9.90 -20.97
CA TRP A 175 -12.17 11.31 -20.63
C TRP A 175 -13.63 11.71 -20.42
N ARG A 176 -14.57 11.10 -21.16
CA ARG A 176 -16.00 11.34 -21.00
C ARG A 176 -16.50 10.74 -19.69
N ALA A 177 -16.14 9.49 -19.40
CA ALA A 177 -16.50 8.78 -18.17
C ALA A 177 -15.97 9.47 -16.90
N ALA A 178 -14.88 10.24 -17.01
CA ALA A 178 -14.32 10.99 -15.89
C ALA A 178 -14.92 12.39 -15.69
N ARG A 179 -15.88 12.82 -16.52
CA ARG A 179 -16.55 14.11 -16.32
C ARG A 179 -17.44 14.07 -15.08
N LEU A 180 -17.46 15.19 -14.37
CA LEU A 180 -18.42 15.50 -13.32
C LEU A 180 -19.65 16.11 -13.98
N GLU A 181 -20.83 15.60 -13.68
CA GLU A 181 -22.10 16.13 -14.16
C GLU A 181 -22.93 16.65 -12.99
N GLY A 182 -23.84 17.60 -13.26
CA GLY A 182 -24.82 18.07 -12.29
C GLY A 182 -24.25 18.89 -11.12
N ALA A 183 -24.89 18.74 -9.96
CA ALA A 183 -24.65 19.54 -8.75
C ALA A 183 -23.23 19.38 -8.18
N ASP A 184 -22.63 18.19 -8.31
CA ASP A 184 -21.27 17.90 -7.83
C ASP A 184 -20.20 18.78 -8.51
N ALA A 185 -20.43 19.16 -9.77
CA ALA A 185 -19.52 20.04 -10.52
C ALA A 185 -19.65 21.52 -10.12
N GLN A 186 -20.79 21.93 -9.56
CA GLN A 186 -21.08 23.33 -9.24
C GLN A 186 -20.63 23.70 -7.82
N ALA A 187 -20.62 22.75 -6.89
CA ALA A 187 -20.21 22.95 -5.50
C ALA A 187 -18.69 23.10 -5.29
N MET A 188 -17.87 22.77 -6.30
CA MET A 188 -16.41 22.69 -6.16
C MET A 188 -15.66 23.91 -6.71
N SER A 189 -14.61 24.34 -5.99
CA SER A 189 -13.68 25.36 -6.49
C SER A 189 -13.02 24.93 -7.82
N PRO A 190 -12.57 25.87 -8.67
CA PRO A 190 -11.86 25.53 -9.91
C PRO A 190 -10.65 24.61 -9.71
N ARG A 191 -9.89 24.78 -8.62
CA ARG A 191 -8.74 23.91 -8.28
C ARG A 191 -9.20 22.51 -7.91
N SER A 192 -10.21 22.39 -7.06
CA SER A 192 -10.75 21.11 -6.62
C SER A 192 -11.37 20.32 -7.79
N ARG A 193 -12.05 21.00 -8.73
CA ARG A 193 -12.57 20.38 -9.96
C ARG A 193 -11.48 19.77 -10.82
N ARG A 194 -10.36 20.48 -11.01
CA ARG A 194 -9.22 19.96 -11.78
C ARG A 194 -8.60 18.72 -11.14
N LEU A 195 -8.42 18.74 -9.81
CA LEU A 195 -7.90 17.60 -9.07
C LEU A 195 -8.86 16.41 -9.14
N SER A 196 -10.15 16.62 -8.88
CA SER A 196 -11.17 15.56 -8.95
C SER A 196 -11.26 14.94 -10.34
N ARG A 197 -11.26 15.77 -11.39
CA ARG A 197 -11.23 15.26 -12.77
C ARG A 197 -9.97 14.44 -13.04
N ARG A 198 -8.79 14.92 -12.62
CA ARG A 198 -7.52 14.18 -12.80
C ARG A 198 -7.58 12.82 -12.10
N PHE A 199 -8.04 12.78 -10.86
CA PHE A 199 -8.22 11.54 -10.10
C PHE A 199 -9.17 10.58 -10.82
N ARG A 200 -10.36 11.04 -11.23
CA ARG A 200 -11.35 10.21 -11.95
C ARG A 200 -10.80 9.65 -13.26
N VAL A 201 -10.07 10.46 -14.03
CA VAL A 201 -9.43 10.00 -15.27
C VAL A 201 -8.44 8.87 -14.98
N LEU A 202 -7.59 9.04 -13.97
CA LEU A 202 -6.62 8.00 -13.59
C LEU A 202 -7.32 6.70 -13.18
N VAL A 203 -8.41 6.78 -12.41
CA VAL A 203 -9.20 5.60 -12.05
C VAL A 203 -9.75 4.89 -13.29
N GLN A 204 -10.29 5.65 -14.26
CA GLN A 204 -10.79 5.06 -15.51
C GLN A 204 -9.68 4.42 -16.34
N VAL A 205 -8.50 5.05 -16.41
CA VAL A 205 -7.33 4.51 -17.11
C VAL A 205 -6.86 3.21 -16.49
N ARG A 206 -6.70 3.19 -15.16
CA ARG A 206 -6.25 1.99 -14.42
C ARG A 206 -7.21 0.83 -14.63
N ARG A 207 -8.52 1.10 -14.56
CA ARG A 207 -9.55 0.10 -14.87
C ARG A 207 -9.47 -0.41 -16.30
N HIS A 208 -9.33 0.50 -17.27
CA HIS A 208 -9.25 0.14 -18.68
C HIS A 208 -8.03 -0.72 -19.01
N LEU A 209 -6.90 -0.44 -18.35
CA LEU A 209 -5.64 -1.16 -18.54
C LEU A 209 -5.50 -2.39 -17.62
N GLY A 210 -6.53 -2.78 -16.88
CA GLY A 210 -6.46 -3.94 -15.97
C GLY A 210 -5.48 -3.75 -14.79
N ALA A 211 -5.15 -2.51 -14.45
CA ALA A 211 -4.28 -2.12 -13.34
C ALA A 211 -5.09 -1.78 -12.07
N VAL A 212 -6.19 -2.49 -11.85
CA VAL A 212 -6.99 -2.37 -10.63
C VAL A 212 -6.31 -3.19 -9.55
N ASP A 213 -6.07 -2.58 -8.40
CA ASP A 213 -5.46 -3.23 -7.24
C ASP A 213 -6.32 -4.45 -6.85
N THR A 214 -5.82 -5.65 -7.15
CA THR A 214 -6.19 -6.90 -6.45
C THR A 214 -5.44 -6.95 -5.14
#